data_AF-A0A9N9P9I7-F1
#
_entry.id   AF-A0A9N9P9I7-F1
#
_cell.length_a   1.000
_cell.length_b   1.000
_cell.length_c   1.000
_cell.angle_alpha   90.00
_cell.angle_beta   90.00
_cell.angle_gamma   90.00
#
_symmetry.space_group_name_H-M   'P 1'
#
loop_
_entity.id
_entity.type
_entity.pdbx_description
1 polymer ?
#
loop_
_entity_poly.entity_id
_entity_poly.type
_entity_poly.pdbx_seq_one_letter_code
_entity_poly.pdbx_strand_id
1 'polypeptide(L)'
;QLEKDMNQKFVGLPLSETVHKCSISNQPNRANKPKSDFKIPDKRFVWIKLKALVKMRDWEELDRFSKSKKSPIGYEPFVEEYIKATQQSEAAKYIQKCDPAIRLGLYISAGQEALALKDVRLLREIRSKCADQIIALELDAYIAQATAR
;
A
#
# COMPACT_ATOMS: atom_id res chain seq x y z
N GLN A 1 2.92 12.72 28.32
CA GLN A 1 2.45 13.73 27.35
C GLN A 1 1.54 13.11 26.30
N LEU A 2 2.02 12.16 25.48
CA LEU A 2 1.21 11.48 24.44
C LEU A 2 -0.12 10.90 24.95
N GLU A 3 -0.14 10.24 26.12
CA GLU A 3 -1.37 9.69 26.69
C GLU A 3 -2.42 10.76 27.03
N LYS A 4 -1.97 11.91 27.55
CA LYS A 4 -2.83 13.05 27.89
C LYS A 4 -3.39 13.70 26.62
N ASP A 5 -2.56 13.82 25.58
CA ASP A 5 -2.92 14.50 24.32
C ASP A 5 -3.85 13.67 23.42
N MET A 6 -3.87 12.35 23.59
CA MET A 6 -4.63 11.40 22.76
C MET A 6 -5.73 10.67 23.53
N ASN A 7 -5.83 10.87 24.84
CA ASN A 7 -6.71 10.11 25.73
C ASN A 7 -6.62 8.58 25.52
N GLN A 8 -5.39 8.08 25.36
CA GLN A 8 -5.10 6.68 25.06
C GLN A 8 -3.87 6.21 25.85
N LYS A 9 -3.84 4.93 26.24
CA LYS A 9 -2.67 4.33 26.89
C LYS A 9 -1.55 4.06 25.88
N PHE A 10 -0.34 4.48 26.20
CA PHE A 10 0.90 4.29 25.43
C PHE A 10 2.03 3.70 26.29
N VAL A 11 2.01 3.92 27.61
CA VAL A 11 3.06 3.39 28.51
C VAL A 11 3.05 1.86 28.46
N GLY A 12 4.24 1.27 28.32
CA GLY A 12 4.46 -0.17 28.21
C GLY A 12 4.36 -0.73 26.79
N LEU A 13 3.96 0.07 25.79
CA LEU A 13 3.98 -0.37 24.40
C LEU A 13 5.39 -0.29 23.80
N PRO A 14 5.79 -1.26 22.96
CA PRO A 14 6.97 -1.10 22.11
C PRO A 14 6.89 0.18 21.27
N LEU A 15 8.04 0.76 20.92
CA LEU A 15 8.10 1.97 20.11
C LEU A 15 7.39 1.81 18.75
N SER A 16 7.47 0.62 18.15
CA SER A 16 6.75 0.30 16.91
C SER A 16 5.23 0.39 17.07
N GLU A 17 4.70 -0.15 18.17
CA GLU A 17 3.27 -0.08 18.52
C GLU A 17 2.85 1.35 18.85
N THR A 18 3.70 2.12 19.52
CA THR A 18 3.47 3.55 19.79
C THR A 18 3.35 4.34 18.48
N VAL A 19 4.30 4.16 17.55
CA VAL A 19 4.26 4.83 16.23
C VAL A 19 3.07 4.36 15.40
N HIS A 20 2.76 3.06 15.41
CA HIS A 20 1.59 2.51 14.74
C HIS A 20 0.32 3.18 15.28
N LYS A 21 0.14 3.22 16.60
CA LYS A 21 -1.02 3.82 17.27
C LYS A 21 -1.13 5.34 17.05
N CYS A 22 0.00 6.05 16.96
CA CYS A 22 0.00 7.46 16.54
C CYS A 22 -0.36 7.63 15.06
N SER A 23 0.07 6.71 14.19
CA SER A 23 -0.17 6.78 12.74
C SER A 23 -1.62 6.54 12.35
N ILE A 24 -2.35 5.75 13.15
CA ILE A 24 -3.78 5.45 12.95
C ILE A 24 -4.71 6.44 13.67
N SER A 25 -4.15 7.45 14.34
CA SER A 25 -4.95 8.45 15.04
C SER A 25 -5.46 9.52 14.09
N ASN A 26 -6.52 10.24 14.47
CA ASN A 26 -7.09 11.35 13.69
C ASN A 26 -6.11 12.55 13.49
N GLN A 27 -4.85 12.41 13.94
CA GLN A 27 -3.78 13.39 13.78
C GLN A 27 -2.51 12.71 13.21
N PRO A 28 -2.46 12.44 11.90
CA PRO A 28 -1.41 11.62 11.27
C PRO A 28 0.01 12.20 11.41
N ASN A 29 0.14 13.52 11.64
CA ASN A 29 1.41 14.19 11.90
C ASN A 29 2.01 13.85 13.28
N ARG A 30 1.22 13.33 14.23
CA ARG A 30 1.71 13.01 15.57
C ARG A 30 2.74 11.88 15.58
N ALA A 31 2.75 11.00 14.58
CA ALA A 31 3.77 9.97 14.44
C ALA A 31 5.18 10.55 14.14
N ASN A 32 5.29 11.80 13.67
CA ASN A 32 6.57 12.44 13.39
C ASN A 32 7.34 12.80 14.67
N LYS A 33 6.64 13.07 15.78
CA LYS A 33 7.27 13.36 17.07
C LYS A 33 8.03 12.16 17.64
N PRO A 34 7.43 10.97 17.85
CA PRO A 34 8.18 9.80 18.29
C PRO A 34 9.23 9.37 17.27
N LYS A 35 9.02 9.59 15.96
CA LYS A 35 10.08 9.39 14.96
C LYS A 35 11.33 10.23 15.29
N SER A 36 11.16 11.52 15.56
CA SER A 36 12.26 12.44 15.89
C SER A 36 12.86 12.17 17.26
N ASP A 37 12.03 12.08 18.30
CA ASP A 37 12.45 11.94 19.69
C ASP A 37 13.25 10.65 19.91
N PHE A 38 12.87 9.55 19.24
CA PHE A 38 13.56 8.26 19.33
C PHE A 38 14.49 7.98 18.14
N LYS A 39 14.71 8.96 17.26
CA LYS A 39 15.60 8.86 16.08
C LYS A 39 15.34 7.61 15.24
N ILE A 40 14.07 7.33 14.96
CA ILE A 40 13.67 6.13 14.22
C ILE A 40 14.18 6.26 12.76
N PRO A 41 14.92 5.27 12.24
CA PRO A 41 15.38 5.29 10.86
C PRO A 41 14.21 5.38 9.88
N ASP A 42 14.36 6.16 8.81
CA ASP A 42 13.30 6.43 7.84
C ASP A 42 12.69 5.15 7.26
N LYS A 43 13.54 4.17 6.92
CA LYS A 43 13.10 2.86 6.41
C LYS A 43 12.13 2.16 7.39
N ARG A 44 12.46 2.16 8.69
CA ARG A 44 11.64 1.53 9.73
C ARG A 44 10.34 2.30 9.95
N PHE A 45 10.42 3.63 9.97
CA PHE A 45 9.24 4.47 10.13
C PHE A 45 8.23 4.26 8.99
N VAL A 46 8.70 4.22 7.74
CA VAL A 46 7.83 4.03 6.57
C VAL A 46 7.14 2.66 6.59
N TRP A 47 7.85 1.59 6.98
CA TRP A 47 7.22 0.28 7.17
C TRP A 47 6.11 0.28 8.22
N ILE A 48 6.34 0.92 9.38
CA ILE A 48 5.35 0.99 10.45
C ILE A 48 4.12 1.79 9.98
N LYS A 49 4.33 2.96 9.37
CA LYS A 49 3.25 3.82 8.90
C LYS A 49 2.46 3.18 7.75
N LEU A 50 3.12 2.49 6.82
CA LEU A 50 2.46 1.71 5.76
C LEU A 50 1.49 0.68 6.36
N LYS A 51 1.98 -0.21 7.24
CA LYS A 51 1.16 -1.26 7.86
C LYS A 51 0.01 -0.69 8.68
N ALA A 52 0.25 0.41 9.40
CA ALA A 52 -0.75 1.12 10.17
C ALA A 52 -1.89 1.66 9.29
N LEU A 53 -1.56 2.36 8.20
CA LEU A 53 -2.54 2.94 7.29
C LEU A 53 -3.32 1.88 6.52
N VAL A 54 -2.66 0.81 6.08
CA VAL A 54 -3.31 -0.35 5.43
C VAL A 54 -4.31 -1.00 6.37
N LYS A 55 -3.94 -1.23 7.64
CA LYS A 55 -4.83 -1.79 8.66
C LYS A 55 -6.06 -0.91 8.91
N MET A 56 -5.90 0.41 8.84
CA MET A 56 -7.01 1.37 8.96
C MET A 56 -7.83 1.53 7.69
N ARG A 57 -7.36 0.98 6.57
CA ARG A 57 -7.93 1.22 5.23
C ARG A 57 -7.98 2.72 4.87
N ASP A 58 -7.04 3.50 5.39
CA ASP A 58 -6.90 4.93 5.08
C ASP A 58 -6.04 5.10 3.82
N TRP A 59 -6.64 4.75 2.67
CA TRP A 59 -5.97 4.78 1.37
C TRP A 59 -5.63 6.20 0.92
N GLU A 60 -6.41 7.19 1.34
CA GLU A 60 -6.20 8.59 1.01
C GLU A 60 -4.95 9.14 1.71
N GLU A 61 -4.80 8.90 3.02
CA GLU A 61 -3.57 9.25 3.74
C GLU A 61 -2.37 8.43 3.26
N LEU A 62 -2.57 7.16 2.88
CA LEU A 62 -1.49 6.36 2.33
C LEU A 62 -0.99 6.91 0.98
N ASP A 63 -1.89 7.39 0.12
CA ASP A 63 -1.55 8.06 -1.12
C ASP A 63 -0.82 9.39 -0.89
N ARG A 64 -1.32 10.25 0.03
CA ARG A 64 -0.62 11.47 0.45
C ARG A 64 0.77 11.15 1.00
N PHE A 65 0.87 10.14 1.87
CA PHE A 65 2.12 9.74 2.49
C PHE A 65 3.14 9.28 1.43
N SER A 66 2.71 8.46 0.47
CA SER A 66 3.57 7.94 -0.60
C SER A 66 4.12 9.02 -1.55
N LYS A 67 3.39 10.15 -1.67
CA LYS A 67 3.73 11.30 -2.52
C LYS A 67 4.57 12.35 -1.80
N SER A 68 4.58 12.34 -0.47
CA SER A 68 5.28 13.35 0.34
C SER A 68 6.79 13.40 0.07
N LYS A 69 7.44 12.23 -0.05
CA LYS A 69 8.86 12.05 -0.39
C LYS A 69 9.05 10.69 -1.05
N LYS A 70 10.14 10.52 -1.81
CA LYS A 70 10.53 9.20 -2.35
C LYS A 70 10.67 8.21 -1.21
N SER A 71 9.99 7.07 -1.33
CA SER A 71 9.98 6.04 -0.30
C SER A 71 11.36 5.36 -0.17
N PRO A 72 11.95 5.30 1.04
CA PRO A 72 13.21 4.57 1.30
C PRO A 72 13.06 3.05 1.24
N ILE A 73 11.83 2.53 1.15
CA ILE A 73 11.54 1.10 0.96
C ILE A 73 11.14 0.77 -0.48
N GLY A 74 11.18 1.76 -1.39
CA GLY A 74 10.58 1.63 -2.72
C GLY A 74 9.05 1.62 -2.66
N TYR A 75 8.43 1.17 -3.75
CA TYR A 75 6.96 1.11 -3.89
C TYR A 75 6.41 -0.32 -4.01
N GLU A 76 7.25 -1.32 -4.21
CA GLU A 76 6.84 -2.74 -4.22
C GLU A 76 6.15 -3.14 -2.90
N PRO A 77 6.68 -2.81 -1.71
CA PRO A 77 5.97 -3.05 -0.45
C PRO A 77 4.58 -2.42 -0.38
N PHE A 78 4.38 -1.26 -1.01
CA PHE A 78 3.07 -0.62 -1.03
C PHE A 78 2.11 -1.45 -1.90
N VAL A 79 2.55 -1.85 -3.09
CA VAL A 79 1.77 -2.70 -4.00
C VAL A 79 1.36 -4.00 -3.30
N GLU A 80 2.29 -4.71 -2.67
CA GLU A 80 2.01 -5.96 -1.96
C GLU A 80 0.96 -5.78 -0.86
N GLU A 81 1.07 -4.73 -0.04
CA GLU A 81 0.12 -4.50 1.05
C GLU A 81 -1.26 -4.08 0.53
N TYR A 82 -1.33 -3.32 -0.57
CA TYR A 82 -2.62 -3.04 -1.25
C TYR A 82 -3.26 -4.32 -1.82
N ILE A 83 -2.48 -5.20 -2.45
CA ILE A 83 -2.98 -6.47 -2.98
C ILE A 83 -3.51 -7.36 -1.84
N LYS A 84 -2.74 -7.52 -0.76
CA LYS A 84 -3.17 -8.27 0.45
C LYS A 84 -4.46 -7.72 1.07
N ALA A 85 -4.69 -6.42 0.95
CA ALA A 85 -5.89 -5.75 1.44
C ALA A 85 -7.05 -5.72 0.42
N THR A 86 -6.94 -6.47 -0.68
CA THR A 86 -7.89 -6.54 -1.80
C THR A 86 -8.20 -5.15 -2.37
N GLN A 87 -7.17 -4.33 -2.55
CA GLN A 87 -7.22 -2.98 -3.14
C GLN A 87 -6.35 -2.90 -4.40
N GLN A 88 -6.63 -3.75 -5.38
CA GLN A 88 -5.81 -3.88 -6.59
C GLN A 88 -5.86 -2.62 -7.47
N SER A 89 -6.97 -1.86 -7.45
CA SER A 89 -7.09 -0.58 -8.16
C SER A 89 -6.05 0.43 -7.65
N GLU A 90 -5.94 0.55 -6.32
CA GLU A 90 -4.92 1.36 -5.67
C GLU A 90 -3.52 0.80 -5.95
N ALA A 91 -3.32 -0.51 -5.79
CA ALA A 91 -2.04 -1.18 -6.07
C ALA A 91 -1.52 -0.84 -7.48
N ALA A 92 -2.38 -0.90 -8.49
CA ALA A 92 -2.04 -0.65 -9.89
C ALA A 92 -1.48 0.77 -10.14
N LYS A 93 -1.82 1.76 -9.30
CA LYS A 93 -1.27 3.12 -9.37
C LYS A 93 0.22 3.18 -8.97
N TYR A 94 0.69 2.19 -8.21
CA TYR A 94 2.06 2.13 -7.68
C TYR A 94 2.96 1.22 -8.49
N ILE A 95 2.44 0.26 -9.26
CA ILE A 95 3.25 -0.67 -10.06
C ILE A 95 4.21 0.08 -11.00
N GLN A 96 3.74 1.16 -11.65
CA GLN A 96 4.60 1.98 -12.52
C GLN A 96 5.72 2.74 -11.78
N LYS A 97 5.66 2.84 -10.45
CA LYS A 97 6.71 3.44 -9.61
C LYS A 97 7.71 2.39 -9.11
N CYS A 98 7.45 1.10 -9.31
CA CYS A 98 8.37 0.01 -8.98
C CYS A 98 9.52 -0.09 -9.98
N ASP A 99 10.55 -0.87 -9.64
CA ASP A 99 11.63 -1.20 -10.56
C ASP A 99 11.06 -1.92 -11.79
N PRO A 100 11.41 -1.51 -13.04
CA PRO A 100 10.96 -2.18 -14.25
C PRO A 100 11.09 -3.71 -14.23
N ALA A 101 12.15 -4.24 -13.60
CA ALA A 101 12.43 -5.68 -13.54
C ALA A 101 11.33 -6.48 -12.81
N ILE A 102 10.62 -5.86 -11.86
CA ILE A 102 9.59 -6.54 -11.06
C ILE A 102 8.16 -6.18 -11.47
N ARG A 103 7.96 -5.16 -12.31
CA ARG A 103 6.60 -4.68 -12.67
C ARG A 103 5.75 -5.77 -13.31
N LEU A 104 6.35 -6.60 -14.16
CA LEU A 104 5.66 -7.66 -14.89
C LEU A 104 5.00 -8.64 -13.90
N GLY A 105 5.76 -9.12 -12.91
CA GLY A 105 5.24 -10.01 -11.86
C GLY A 105 4.13 -9.36 -11.02
N LEU A 106 4.25 -8.06 -10.72
CA LEU A 106 3.23 -7.32 -9.98
C LEU A 106 1.92 -7.15 -10.78
N TYR A 107 2.01 -6.95 -12.10
CA TYR A 107 0.84 -6.90 -12.98
C TYR A 107 0.11 -8.23 -13.03
N ILE A 108 0.84 -9.34 -13.18
CA ILE A 108 0.28 -10.69 -13.15
C ILE A 108 -0.42 -10.94 -11.82
N SER A 109 0.27 -10.67 -10.69
CA SER A 109 -0.30 -10.89 -9.36
C SER A 109 -1.57 -10.07 -9.11
N ALA A 110 -1.58 -8.78 -9.46
CA ALA A 110 -2.77 -7.95 -9.36
C ALA A 110 -3.91 -8.46 -10.27
N GLY A 111 -3.58 -8.94 -11.47
CA GLY A 111 -4.54 -9.52 -12.42
C GLY A 111 -5.15 -10.82 -11.92
N GLN A 112 -4.35 -11.75 -11.37
CA GLN A 112 -4.83 -13.02 -10.83
C GLN A 112 -5.81 -12.81 -9.68
N GLU A 113 -5.53 -11.86 -8.79
CA GLU A 113 -6.43 -11.49 -7.70
C GLU A 113 -7.73 -10.86 -8.20
N ALA A 114 -7.66 -9.98 -9.20
CA ALA A 114 -8.85 -9.40 -9.83
C ALA A 114 -9.71 -10.45 -10.55
N LEU A 115 -9.08 -11.45 -11.18
CA LEU A 115 -9.73 -12.60 -11.79
C LEU A 115 -10.41 -13.48 -10.73
N ALA A 116 -9.75 -13.76 -9.61
CA ALA A 116 -10.33 -14.53 -8.51
C ALA A 116 -11.60 -13.87 -7.95
N LEU A 117 -11.64 -12.53 -7.93
CA LEU A 117 -12.81 -11.74 -7.56
C LEU A 117 -13.85 -11.58 -8.69
N LYS A 118 -13.56 -12.08 -9.90
CA LYS A 118 -14.34 -11.87 -11.13
C LYS A 118 -14.62 -10.38 -11.42
N ASP A 119 -13.71 -9.49 -11.00
CA ASP A 119 -13.84 -8.06 -11.23
C ASP A 119 -13.29 -7.67 -12.61
N VAL A 120 -14.16 -7.78 -13.61
CA VAL A 120 -13.84 -7.44 -15.01
C VAL A 120 -13.45 -5.96 -15.17
N ARG A 121 -14.01 -5.06 -14.36
CA ARG A 121 -13.70 -3.62 -14.46
C ARG A 121 -12.27 -3.35 -14.00
N LEU A 122 -11.90 -3.93 -12.86
CA LEU A 122 -10.56 -3.86 -12.33
C LEU A 122 -9.53 -4.51 -13.25
N LEU A 123 -9.82 -5.69 -13.80
CA LEU A 123 -8.95 -6.34 -14.78
C LEU A 123 -8.65 -5.43 -15.98
N ARG A 124 -9.66 -4.72 -16.51
CA ARG A 124 -9.49 -3.75 -17.60
C ARG A 124 -8.66 -2.53 -17.17
N GLU A 125 -8.80 -2.08 -15.93
CA GLU A 125 -7.99 -0.98 -15.38
C GLU A 125 -6.51 -1.39 -15.23
N ILE A 126 -6.24 -2.59 -14.75
CA ILE A 126 -4.88 -3.12 -14.62
C ILE A 126 -4.26 -3.28 -16.02
N ARG A 127 -5.02 -3.83 -16.96
CA ARG A 127 -4.64 -4.02 -18.36
C ARG A 127 -4.30 -2.72 -19.07
N SER A 128 -5.06 -1.64 -18.86
CA SER A 128 -4.81 -0.35 -19.51
C SER A 128 -3.54 0.34 -19.00
N LYS A 129 -3.13 0.02 -17.76
CA LYS A 129 -1.88 0.52 -17.16
C LYS A 129 -0.65 -0.32 -17.53
N CYS A 130 -0.83 -1.51 -18.09
CA CYS A 130 0.25 -2.39 -18.51
C CYS A 130 0.69 -2.06 -19.95
N ALA A 131 1.95 -1.66 -20.13
CA ALA A 131 2.51 -1.35 -21.45
C ALA A 131 3.17 -2.55 -22.13
N ASP A 132 3.50 -3.60 -21.37
CA ASP A 132 4.16 -4.80 -21.90
C ASP A 132 3.17 -5.66 -22.67
N GLN A 133 3.52 -6.04 -23.90
CA GLN A 133 2.61 -6.73 -24.81
C GLN A 133 2.32 -8.18 -24.37
N ILE A 134 3.28 -8.85 -23.72
CA ILE A 134 3.11 -10.25 -23.30
C ILE A 134 2.16 -10.29 -22.11
N ILE A 135 2.41 -9.45 -21.10
CA ILE A 135 1.55 -9.37 -19.91
C ILE A 135 0.16 -8.83 -20.26
N ALA A 136 0.08 -7.90 -21.21
CA ALA A 136 -1.17 -7.44 -21.77
C ALA A 136 -2.04 -8.59 -22.32
N LEU A 137 -1.47 -9.49 -23.12
CA LEU A 137 -2.19 -10.64 -23.66
C LEU A 137 -2.67 -11.60 -22.56
N GLU A 138 -1.85 -11.80 -21.52
CA GLU A 138 -2.24 -12.63 -20.37
C GLU A 138 -3.41 -12.01 -19.59
N LEU A 139 -3.37 -10.70 -19.34
CA LEU A 139 -4.46 -9.97 -18.70
C LEU A 139 -5.75 -9.97 -19.56
N ASP A 140 -5.62 -9.92 -20.89
CA ASP A 140 -6.76 -10.05 -21.81
C ASP A 140 -7.40 -11.45 -21.71
N ALA A 141 -6.59 -12.50 -21.54
CA ALA A 141 -7.09 -13.84 -21.29
C ALA A 141 -7.82 -13.95 -19.94
N TYR A 142 -7.33 -13.29 -18.88
CA TYR A 142 -8.02 -13.22 -17.60
C TYR A 142 -9.38 -12.52 -17.73
N ILE A 143 -9.46 -11.41 -18.49
CA ILE A 143 -10.73 -10.72 -18.79
C ILE A 143 -11.71 -11.68 -19.48
N ALA A 144 -11.26 -12.39 -20.52
CA ALA A 144 -12.09 -13.34 -21.24
C ALA A 144 -12.63 -14.43 -20.31
N GLN A 145 -11.76 -15.01 -19.47
CA GLN A 145 -12.12 -16.03 -18.49
C GLN A 145 -13.15 -15.52 -17.46
N ALA A 146 -12.99 -14.30 -16.96
CA ALA A 146 -13.94 -13.70 -16.01
C ALA A 146 -15.31 -13.40 -16.64
N THR A 147 -15.37 -13.23 -17.96
CA THR A 147 -16.61 -12.95 -18.71
C THR A 147 -17.29 -14.18 -19.29
N ALA A 148 -16.59 -15.32 -19.37
CA ALA A 148 -17.17 -16.58 -19.80
C ALA A 148 -18.18 -17.08 -18.73
N ARG A 149 -19.39 -17.45 -19.19
CA ARG A 149 -20.50 -17.91 -18.33
C ARG A 149 -20.28 -19.33 -17.83
#